data_AF-A0A3A0FM18-F1
#
_entry.id   AF-A0A3A0FM18-F1
#
_cell.length_a   1.000
_cell.length_b   1.000
_cell.length_c   1.000
_cell.angle_alpha   90.00
_cell.angle_beta   90.00
_cell.angle_gamma   90.00
#
_symmetry.space_group_name_H-M   'P 1'
#
loop_
_entity.id
_entity.type
_entity.pdbx_description
1 polymer ?
#
loop_
_entity_poly.entity_id
_entity_poly.type
_entity_poly.pdbx_seq_one_letter_code
_entity_poly.pdbx_strand_id
1 'polypeptide(L)'
;MTTAIWPITHHRGPVMLREPVLITCALLSTGAAVIHFAVLGEHWREWWGYGLFFGVAAWLQLAWAAVVVARPSSKLLVAGAAGSFAIALLSLVTRTGGVPAGPASGETAAATFSDVLATAFEVTLGMAAFALAGLRVQ
;
A
#
# COMPACT_ATOMS: atom_id res chain seq x y z
N MET A 1 -3.16 54.31 24.01
CA MET A 1 -3.81 53.00 23.80
C MET A 1 -3.50 52.57 22.38
N THR A 2 -2.50 51.72 22.20
CA THR A 2 -2.14 51.19 20.88
C THR A 2 -1.77 49.73 21.08
N THR A 3 -2.75 48.84 20.95
CA THR A 3 -2.54 47.40 20.97
C THR A 3 -1.94 47.00 19.62
N ALA A 4 -0.65 46.67 19.63
CA ALA A 4 0.02 46.05 18.50
C ALA A 4 -0.57 44.65 18.28
N ILE A 5 -1.34 44.47 17.21
CA ILE A 5 -1.87 43.18 16.78
C ILE A 5 -0.75 42.50 15.99
N TRP A 6 -0.01 41.60 16.63
CA TRP A 6 0.98 40.77 15.96
C TRP A 6 0.27 39.79 15.00
N PRO A 7 0.75 39.58 13.75
CA PRO A 7 0.17 38.60 12.87
C PRO A 7 0.62 37.20 13.31
N ILE A 8 -0.32 36.38 13.80
CA ILE A 8 -0.11 34.94 13.97
C ILE A 8 -0.11 34.32 12.57
N THR A 9 1.03 34.29 11.90
CA THR A 9 1.20 33.47 10.71
C THR A 9 1.33 32.01 11.13
N HIS A 10 0.23 31.26 11.12
CA HIS A 10 0.29 29.80 11.18
C HIS A 10 0.96 29.30 9.89
N HIS A 11 2.29 29.16 9.90
CA HIS A 11 2.99 28.36 8.91
C HIS A 11 2.58 26.90 9.10
N ARG A 12 1.50 26.50 8.42
CA ARG A 12 1.13 25.09 8.24
C ARG A 12 2.14 24.48 7.28
N GLY A 13 3.36 24.26 7.75
CA GLY A 13 4.42 23.68 6.94
C GLY A 13 4.11 22.22 6.55
N PRO A 14 4.72 21.71 5.47
CA PRO A 14 4.57 20.33 4.98
C PRO A 14 4.85 19.24 6.04
N VAL A 15 5.52 19.59 7.14
CA VAL A 15 5.78 18.70 8.29
C VAL A 15 4.49 18.24 8.99
N MET A 16 3.43 19.06 9.07
CA MET A 16 2.20 18.68 9.79
C MET A 16 1.42 17.54 9.13
N LEU A 17 1.47 17.41 7.81
CA LEU A 17 0.73 16.35 7.09
C LEU A 17 1.54 15.07 6.94
N ARG A 18 2.86 15.14 7.15
CA ARG A 18 3.75 14.00 6.89
C ARG A 18 3.48 12.82 7.81
N GLU A 19 3.41 13.06 9.12
CA GLU A 19 3.19 12.03 10.13
C GLU A 19 1.81 11.35 10.00
N PRO A 20 0.68 12.09 9.91
CA PRO A 20 -0.62 11.44 9.72
C PRO A 20 -0.69 10.66 8.40
N VAL A 21 -0.12 11.17 7.29
CA VAL A 21 -0.10 10.43 6.01
C VAL A 21 0.74 9.17 6.10
N LEU A 22 1.88 9.18 6.81
CA LEU A 22 2.68 7.98 7.06
C LEU A 22 1.90 6.93 7.86
N ILE A 23 1.20 7.36 8.92
CA ILE A 23 0.35 6.48 9.73
C ILE A 23 -0.77 5.89 8.87
N THR A 24 -1.44 6.71 8.06
CA THR A 24 -2.46 6.24 7.12
C THR A 24 -1.88 5.21 6.14
N CYS A 25 -0.70 5.45 5.56
CA CYS A 25 -0.07 4.48 4.67
C CYS A 25 0.23 3.15 5.39
N ALA A 26 0.70 3.19 6.64
CA ALA A 26 0.96 2.00 7.42
C ALA A 26 -0.33 1.22 7.74
N LEU A 27 -1.41 1.92 8.08
CA LEU A 27 -2.73 1.30 8.30
C LEU A 27 -3.30 0.67 7.03
N LEU A 28 -3.20 1.35 5.89
CA LEU A 28 -3.63 0.81 4.59
C LEU A 28 -2.83 -0.44 4.22
N SER A 29 -1.50 -0.40 4.39
CA SER A 29 -0.61 -1.55 4.15
C SER A 29 -0.95 -2.72 5.09
N THR A 30 -1.26 -2.43 6.35
CA THR A 30 -1.68 -3.46 7.32
C THR A 30 -3.04 -4.05 6.94
N GLY A 31 -4.00 -3.23 6.51
CA GLY A 31 -5.31 -3.68 6.05
C GLY A 31 -5.21 -4.59 4.82
N ALA A 32 -4.37 -4.23 3.85
CA ALA A 32 -4.10 -5.07 2.68
C ALA A 32 -3.47 -6.41 3.09
N ALA A 33 -2.50 -6.40 4.02
CA ALA A 33 -1.87 -7.62 4.53
C ALA A 33 -2.89 -8.57 5.18
N VAL A 34 -3.82 -8.04 5.97
CA VAL A 34 -4.90 -8.83 6.58
C VAL A 34 -5.80 -9.46 5.53
N ILE A 35 -6.17 -8.72 4.47
CA ILE A 35 -6.98 -9.26 3.37
C ILE A 35 -6.22 -10.39 2.65
N HIS A 36 -4.94 -10.19 2.34
CA HIS A 36 -4.10 -11.21 1.71
C HIS A 36 -3.96 -12.47 2.56
N PHE A 37 -3.80 -12.34 3.87
CA PHE A 37 -3.83 -13.49 4.77
C PHE A 37 -5.19 -14.20 4.81
N ALA A 38 -6.29 -13.45 4.75
CA ALA A 38 -7.63 -14.02 4.78
C ALA A 38 -7.90 -14.92 3.57
N VAL A 39 -7.42 -14.54 2.38
CA VAL A 39 -7.59 -15.33 1.14
C VAL A 39 -6.50 -16.39 0.93
N LEU A 40 -5.43 -16.37 1.74
CA LEU A 40 -4.26 -17.25 1.58
C LEU A 40 -4.65 -18.73 1.57
N GLY A 41 -5.48 -19.17 2.52
CA GLY A 41 -5.80 -20.60 2.69
C GLY A 41 -6.55 -21.20 1.50
N GLU A 42 -7.45 -20.42 0.89
CA GLU A 42 -8.17 -20.80 -0.33
C GLU A 42 -7.18 -21.00 -1.49
N HIS A 43 -6.35 -19.98 -1.74
CA HIS A 43 -5.37 -19.99 -2.81
C HIS A 43 -4.28 -21.05 -2.62
N TRP A 44 -3.87 -21.32 -1.38
CA TRP A 44 -2.90 -22.38 -1.07
C TRP A 44 -3.43 -23.76 -1.46
N ARG A 45 -4.72 -24.00 -1.24
CA ARG A 45 -5.37 -25.29 -1.54
C ARG A 45 -5.63 -25.47 -3.03
N GLU A 46 -5.84 -24.38 -3.76
CA GLU A 46 -5.89 -24.40 -5.21
C GLU A 46 -4.51 -24.66 -5.81
N TRP A 47 -3.51 -23.86 -5.43
CA TRP A 47 -2.12 -24.05 -5.82
C TRP A 47 -1.18 -23.37 -4.84
N TRP A 48 -0.21 -24.12 -4.31
CA TRP A 48 0.75 -23.60 -3.33
C TRP A 48 1.46 -22.31 -3.79
N GLY A 49 1.66 -22.14 -5.10
CA GLY A 49 2.27 -20.93 -5.67
C GLY A 49 1.44 -19.66 -5.45
N TYR A 50 0.11 -19.75 -5.55
CA TYR A 50 -0.78 -18.64 -5.23
C TYR A 50 -0.76 -18.32 -3.74
N GLY A 51 -0.90 -19.35 -2.89
CA GLY A 51 -0.84 -19.15 -1.45
C GLY A 51 0.50 -18.58 -0.97
N LEU A 52 1.62 -19.00 -1.58
CA LEU A 52 2.94 -18.43 -1.30
C LEU A 52 3.02 -16.96 -1.68
N PHE A 53 2.48 -16.56 -2.84
CA PHE A 53 2.41 -15.17 -3.25
C PHE A 53 1.66 -14.32 -2.22
N PHE A 54 0.44 -14.73 -1.84
CA PHE A 54 -0.36 -14.00 -0.86
C PHE A 54 0.32 -13.93 0.51
N GLY A 55 0.92 -15.03 0.97
CA GLY A 55 1.64 -15.06 2.24
C GLY A 55 2.87 -14.15 2.25
N VAL A 56 3.68 -14.19 1.20
CA VAL A 56 4.86 -13.31 1.07
C VAL A 56 4.44 -11.85 0.97
N ALA A 57 3.44 -11.54 0.14
CA ALA A 57 2.92 -10.18 -0.01
C ALA A 57 2.42 -9.62 1.33
N ALA A 58 1.63 -10.41 2.07
CA ALA A 58 1.09 -10.01 3.37
C ALA A 58 2.21 -9.74 4.40
N TRP A 59 3.21 -10.62 4.50
CA TRP A 59 4.35 -10.42 5.40
C TRP A 59 5.19 -9.19 5.03
N LEU A 60 5.43 -8.98 3.73
CA LEU A 60 6.17 -7.80 3.26
C LEU A 60 5.41 -6.50 3.54
N GLN A 61 4.09 -6.47 3.32
CA GLN A 61 3.25 -5.31 3.62
C GLN A 61 3.19 -5.01 5.13
N LEU A 62 3.13 -6.04 5.97
CA LEU A 62 3.14 -5.87 7.43
C LEU A 62 4.52 -5.39 7.92
N ALA A 63 5.60 -6.00 7.43
CA ALA A 63 6.97 -5.60 7.76
C ALA A 63 7.26 -4.17 7.31
N TRP A 64 6.82 -3.80 6.10
CA TRP A 64 6.95 -2.45 5.60
C TRP A 64 6.20 -1.44 6.48
N ALA A 65 4.96 -1.73 6.87
CA ALA A 65 4.16 -0.87 7.74
C ALA A 65 4.87 -0.60 9.08
N ALA A 66 5.46 -1.62 9.70
CA ALA A 66 6.22 -1.46 10.94
C ALA A 66 7.50 -0.62 10.74
N VAL A 67 8.27 -0.93 9.70
CA VAL A 67 9.58 -0.30 9.46
C VAL A 67 9.43 1.15 9.00
N VAL A 68 8.44 1.47 8.18
CA VAL A 68 8.24 2.83 7.67
C VAL A 68 7.84 3.81 8.78
N VAL A 69 7.06 3.36 9.77
CA VAL A 69 6.71 4.17 10.95
C VAL A 69 7.93 4.35 11.85
N ALA A 70 8.69 3.27 12.10
CA ALA A 70 9.86 3.33 12.99
C ALA A 70 11.03 4.15 12.43
N ARG A 71 11.30 4.05 11.12
CA ARG A 71 12.46 4.69 10.47
C ARG A 71 12.11 5.20 9.07
N PRO A 72 11.28 6.25 8.95
CA PRO A 72 10.80 6.69 7.65
C PRO A 72 11.92 7.29 6.79
N SER A 73 12.19 6.65 5.65
CA SER A 73 13.17 7.12 4.64
C SER A 73 12.53 7.18 3.25
N SER A 74 13.07 8.05 2.37
CA SER A 74 12.56 8.17 1.00
C SER A 74 12.68 6.85 0.23
N LYS A 75 13.76 6.09 0.47
CA LYS A 75 13.96 4.76 -0.13
C LYS A 75 12.87 3.77 0.30
N LEU A 76 12.52 3.73 1.59
CA LEU A 76 11.44 2.87 2.09
C LEU A 76 10.09 3.27 1.51
N LEU A 77 9.81 4.58 1.39
CA LEU A 77 8.57 5.06 0.80
C LEU A 77 8.42 4.67 -0.67
N VAL A 78 9.48 4.84 -1.46
CA VAL A 78 9.50 4.40 -2.86
C VAL A 78 9.36 2.88 -2.97
N ALA A 79 10.04 2.11 -2.11
CA ALA A 79 9.92 0.65 -2.10
C ALA A 79 8.49 0.19 -1.78
N GLY A 80 7.85 0.81 -0.78
CA GLY A 80 6.45 0.53 -0.43
C GLY A 80 5.49 0.87 -1.55
N ALA A 81 5.68 2.03 -2.19
CA ALA A 81 4.88 2.42 -3.34
C ALA A 81 5.03 1.44 -4.51
N ALA A 82 6.26 1.10 -4.87
CA ALA A 82 6.55 0.16 -5.95
C ALA A 82 5.94 -1.23 -5.68
N GLY A 83 6.10 -1.75 -4.46
CA GLY A 83 5.52 -3.04 -4.08
C GLY A 83 3.99 -3.03 -4.14
N SER A 84 3.36 -1.96 -3.64
CA SER A 84 1.90 -1.83 -3.65
C SER A 84 1.35 -1.73 -5.07
N PHE A 85 1.99 -0.92 -5.94
CA PHE A 85 1.60 -0.84 -7.35
C PHE A 85 1.83 -2.15 -8.10
N ALA A 86 2.88 -2.91 -7.77
CA ALA A 86 3.11 -4.20 -8.40
C ALA A 86 1.98 -5.20 -8.09
N ILE A 87 1.50 -5.24 -6.84
CA ILE A 87 0.38 -6.11 -6.45
C ILE A 87 -0.92 -5.63 -7.11
N ALA A 88 -1.21 -4.33 -7.06
CA ALA A 88 -2.39 -3.76 -7.71
C ALA A 88 -2.39 -3.98 -9.24
N LEU A 89 -1.23 -3.88 -9.88
CA LEU A 89 -1.07 -4.16 -11.30
C LEU A 89 -1.29 -5.63 -11.61
N LEU A 90 -0.71 -6.54 -10.82
CA LEU A 90 -0.96 -7.97 -10.97
C LEU A 90 -2.45 -8.28 -10.81
N SER A 91 -3.10 -7.64 -9.84
CA SER A 91 -4.55 -7.74 -9.65
C SER A 91 -5.29 -7.35 -10.93
N LEU A 92 -4.98 -6.19 -11.53
CA LEU A 92 -5.59 -5.76 -12.80
C LEU A 92 -5.32 -6.75 -13.95
N VAL A 93 -4.10 -7.28 -14.04
CA VAL A 93 -3.72 -8.26 -15.08
C VAL A 93 -4.57 -9.51 -14.97
N THR A 94 -4.74 -10.09 -13.78
CA THR A 94 -5.52 -11.33 -13.66
C THR A 94 -7.01 -11.15 -14.00
N ARG A 95 -7.52 -9.91 -13.96
CA ARG A 95 -8.92 -9.57 -14.30
C ARG A 95 -9.11 -9.26 -15.78
N THR A 96 -8.07 -8.83 -16.49
CA THR A 96 -8.17 -8.38 -17.89
C THR A 96 -7.45 -9.28 -18.89
N GLY A 97 -6.30 -9.84 -18.50
CA GLY A 97 -5.46 -10.73 -19.32
C GLY A 97 -5.39 -12.17 -18.82
N GLY A 98 -6.06 -12.48 -17.70
CA GLY A 98 -6.07 -13.80 -17.08
C GLY A 98 -4.89 -14.07 -16.14
N VAL A 99 -4.95 -15.16 -15.38
CA VAL A 99 -3.90 -15.49 -14.41
C VAL A 99 -2.59 -15.85 -15.14
N PRO A 100 -1.43 -15.24 -14.78
CA PRO A 100 -0.20 -15.43 -15.55
C PRO A 100 0.43 -16.82 -15.46
N ALA A 101 0.18 -17.55 -14.37
CA ALA A 101 0.83 -18.83 -14.09
C ALA A 101 -0.07 -19.69 -13.18
N GLY A 102 0.19 -20.99 -13.13
CA GLY A 102 -0.54 -21.92 -12.27
C GLY A 102 -1.73 -22.60 -12.96
N PRO A 103 -2.53 -23.39 -12.22
CA PRO A 103 -3.61 -24.20 -12.79
C PRO A 103 -4.71 -23.39 -13.48
N ALA A 104 -4.94 -22.15 -13.03
CA ALA A 104 -5.93 -21.23 -13.59
C ALA A 104 -5.35 -20.29 -14.67
N SER A 105 -4.19 -20.64 -15.25
CA SER A 105 -3.49 -19.74 -16.18
C SER A 105 -4.32 -19.44 -17.42
N GLY A 106 -4.39 -18.15 -17.79
CA GLY A 106 -5.22 -17.65 -18.90
C GLY A 106 -6.70 -17.48 -18.55
N GLU A 107 -7.15 -17.96 -17.40
CA GLU A 107 -8.51 -17.74 -16.92
C GLU A 107 -8.63 -16.35 -16.28
N THR A 108 -9.71 -15.64 -16.58
CA THR A 108 -9.99 -14.34 -15.97
C THR A 108 -10.58 -14.53 -14.58
N ALA A 109 -9.92 -13.99 -13.55
CA ALA A 109 -10.44 -14.01 -12.19
C ALA A 109 -11.60 -13.02 -12.03
N ALA A 110 -12.71 -13.42 -11.42
CA ALA A 110 -13.76 -12.49 -11.03
C ALA A 110 -13.26 -11.58 -9.88
N ALA A 111 -13.64 -10.30 -9.92
CA ALA A 111 -13.30 -9.38 -8.84
C ALA A 111 -14.26 -9.59 -7.65
N THR A 112 -13.71 -10.02 -6.52
CA THR A 112 -14.43 -10.05 -5.25
C THR A 112 -14.36 -8.70 -4.54
N PHE A 113 -15.21 -8.48 -3.54
CA PHE A 113 -15.13 -7.27 -2.72
C PHE A 113 -13.75 -7.10 -2.04
N SER A 114 -13.20 -8.20 -1.50
CA SER A 114 -11.86 -8.20 -0.88
C SER A 114 -10.77 -7.79 -1.87
N ASP A 115 -10.84 -8.24 -3.12
CA ASP A 115 -9.86 -7.88 -4.15
C ASP A 115 -9.88 -6.38 -4.45
N VAL A 116 -11.09 -5.82 -4.63
CA VAL A 116 -11.27 -4.39 -4.92
C VAL A 116 -10.80 -3.55 -3.73
N LEU A 117 -11.13 -3.96 -2.51
CA LEU A 117 -10.74 -3.26 -1.30
C LEU A 117 -9.22 -3.27 -1.09
N ALA A 118 -8.58 -4.43 -1.24
CA ALA A 118 -7.12 -4.55 -1.16
C ALA A 118 -6.43 -3.70 -2.24
N THR A 119 -6.92 -3.77 -3.48
CA THR A 119 -6.40 -2.95 -4.60
C THR A 119 -6.55 -1.46 -4.31
N ALA A 120 -7.68 -1.03 -3.75
CA ALA A 120 -7.89 0.38 -3.37
C ALA A 120 -6.92 0.84 -2.27
N PHE A 121 -6.64 -0.01 -1.27
CA PHE A 121 -5.62 0.26 -0.27
C PHE A 121 -4.24 0.40 -0.90
N GLU A 122 -3.84 -0.56 -1.74
CA GLU A 122 -2.54 -0.59 -2.41
C GLU A 122 -2.29 0.63 -3.29
N VAL A 123 -3.27 1.02 -4.10
CA VAL A 123 -3.17 2.22 -4.96
C VAL A 123 -3.10 3.48 -4.11
N THR A 124 -3.97 3.61 -3.09
CA THR A 124 -4.00 4.80 -2.23
C THR A 124 -2.68 4.97 -1.46
N LEU A 125 -2.18 3.89 -0.85
CA LEU A 125 -0.90 3.89 -0.14
C LEU A 125 0.25 4.17 -1.11
N GLY A 126 0.22 3.57 -2.31
CA GLY A 126 1.28 3.74 -3.30
C GLY A 126 1.42 5.19 -3.75
N MET A 127 0.29 5.82 -4.06
CA MET A 127 0.27 7.24 -4.45
C MET A 127 0.74 8.16 -3.32
N ALA A 128 0.24 7.94 -2.10
CA ALA A 128 0.61 8.75 -0.94
C ALA A 128 2.09 8.60 -0.56
N ALA A 129 2.60 7.36 -0.52
CA ALA A 129 4.00 7.09 -0.20
C ALA A 129 4.95 7.66 -1.28
N PHE A 130 4.60 7.54 -2.56
CA PHE A 130 5.38 8.12 -3.65
C PHE A 130 5.42 9.65 -3.58
N ALA A 131 4.27 10.30 -3.35
CA ALA A 131 4.20 11.74 -3.15
C ALA A 131 5.05 12.21 -1.96
N LEU A 132 4.96 11.52 -0.82
CA LEU A 132 5.78 11.80 0.37
C LEU A 132 7.28 11.64 0.11
N ALA A 133 7.69 10.70 -0.74
CA ALA A 133 9.10 10.51 -1.10
C ALA A 133 9.66 11.69 -1.91
N GLY A 134 8.84 12.26 -2.81
CA GLY A 134 9.22 13.40 -3.66
C GLY A 134 9.39 14.72 -2.90
N LEU A 135 8.67 14.91 -1.78
CA LEU A 135 8.76 16.10 -0.94
C LEU A 135 10.11 16.27 -0.20
N ARG A 136 10.99 15.24 -0.20
CA ARG A 136 12.31 15.27 0.45
C ARG A 136 13.47 15.58 -0.50
N VAL A 137 13.21 15.79 -1.80
CA VAL A 137 14.24 16.06 -2.82
C VAL A 137 14.46 17.57 -3.04
N GLN A 138 13.87 18.43 -2.21
CA GLN A 138 14.11 19.88 -2.17
C GLN A 138 14.81 20.27 -0.89
#